data_AF-A0A941ZCR1-F1
#
_entry.id   AF-A0A941ZCR1-F1
#
_cell.length_a   1.000
_cell.length_b   1.000
_cell.length_c   1.000
_cell.angle_alpha   90.00
_cell.angle_beta   90.00
_cell.angle_gamma   90.00
#
_symmetry.space_group_name_H-M   'P 1'
#
loop_
_entity.id
_entity.type
_entity.pdbx_description
1 polymer ?
#
loop_
_entity_poly.entity_id
_entity_poly.type
_entity_poly.pdbx_seq_one_letter_code
_entity_poly.pdbx_strand_id
1 'polypeptide(L)' 'MMGYRENCYGRGLALHGDKTTTGASCISSLGQGTSNFGLGIVRKGDHTTTCP' A
#
# COMPACT_ATOMS: atom_id res chain seq x y z
N MET A 1 11.23 3.12 -11.75
CA MET A 1 10.90 1.86 -11.04
C MET A 1 10.09 0.99 -11.97
N MET A 2 10.66 -0.12 -12.46
CA MET A 2 9.94 -1.14 -13.23
C MET A 2 9.75 -2.35 -12.32
N GLY A 3 8.91 -2.15 -11.31
CA GLY A 3 8.48 -3.20 -10.39
C GLY A 3 7.08 -3.72 -10.78
N TYR A 4 6.74 -4.94 -10.40
CA TYR A 4 5.37 -5.44 -10.55
C TYR A 4 4.65 -5.40 -9.21
N ARG A 5 3.33 -5.22 -9.27
CA ARG A 5 2.49 -5.27 -8.08
C ARG A 5 2.15 -6.71 -7.75
N GLU A 6 2.42 -7.12 -6.52
CA GLU A 6 2.22 -8.49 -6.09
C GLU A 6 0.74 -8.85 -6.08
N ASN A 7 0.47 -10.12 -6.31
CA ASN A 7 -0.85 -10.70 -6.13
C ASN A 7 -0.98 -11.26 -4.70
N CYS A 8 -2.04 -10.87 -4.01
CA CYS A 8 -2.44 -11.36 -2.71
C CYS A 8 -3.82 -12.01 -2.84
N TYR A 9 -3.84 -13.33 -3.01
CA TYR A 9 -5.07 -14.14 -3.16
C TYR A 9 -6.02 -13.64 -4.25
N GLY A 10 -5.51 -13.42 -5.46
CA GLY A 10 -6.28 -12.95 -6.61
C GLY A 10 -6.49 -11.44 -6.67
N ARG A 11 -5.96 -10.66 -5.73
CA ARG A 11 -6.07 -9.19 -5.68
C ARG A 11 -4.70 -8.52 -5.68
N GLY A 12 -4.63 -7.26 -6.10
CA GLY A 12 -3.39 -6.49 -5.95
C GLY A 12 -3.05 -6.28 -4.47
N LEU A 13 -1.79 -6.48 -4.09
CA LEU A 13 -1.30 -6.20 -2.74
C LEU A 13 -1.49 -4.72 -2.41
N ALA A 14 -1.93 -4.41 -1.19
CA ALA A 14 -2.08 -3.04 -0.71
C ALA A 14 -0.70 -2.43 -0.42
N LEU A 15 -0.46 -1.24 -0.94
CA LEU A 15 0.81 -0.52 -0.90
C LEU A 15 0.64 0.88 -0.33
N HIS A 16 1.73 1.43 0.20
CA HIS A 16 1.81 2.81 0.66
C HIS A 16 1.30 3.77 -0.41
N GLY A 17 0.41 4.68 -0.05
CA GLY A 17 -0.18 5.67 -0.96
C GLY A 17 -1.41 5.18 -1.72
N ASP A 18 -1.79 3.90 -1.64
CA ASP A 18 -3.08 3.45 -2.18
C ASP A 18 -4.23 4.22 -1.52
N LYS A 19 -5.30 4.41 -2.30
CA LYS A 19 -6.49 5.11 -1.85
C LYS A 19 -7.53 4.15 -1.28
N THR A 20 -8.08 4.51 -0.13
CA THR A 20 -9.31 3.92 0.38
C THR A 20 -10.51 4.39 -0.44
N THR A 21 -11.66 3.75 -0.27
CA THR A 21 -12.92 4.19 -0.89
C THR A 21 -13.40 5.56 -0.42
N THR A 22 -12.90 6.03 0.74
CA THR A 22 -13.17 7.39 1.25
C THR A 22 -12.19 8.43 0.72
N GLY A 23 -11.17 8.04 -0.07
CA GLY A 23 -10.17 8.95 -0.63
C GLY A 23 -8.93 9.20 0.24
N ALA A 24 -8.90 8.64 1.46
CA ALA A 24 -7.72 8.66 2.33
C ALA A 24 -6.58 7.83 1.73
N SER A 25 -5.33 8.17 2.02
CA SER A 25 -4.15 7.41 1.60
C SER A 25 -3.71 6.43 2.69
N CYS A 26 -3.41 5.19 2.34
CA CYS A 26 -2.79 4.20 3.23
C CYS A 26 -1.32 4.55 3.54
N ILE A 27 -0.91 4.45 4.81
CA ILE A 27 0.43 4.77 5.28
C ILE A 27 1.06 3.49 5.85
N SER A 28 1.86 2.80 5.03
CA SER A 28 2.61 1.62 5.47
C SER A 28 3.58 1.95 6.60
N SER A 29 3.64 1.11 7.63
CA SER A 29 4.69 1.14 8.67
C SER A 29 6.01 0.53 8.23
N LEU A 30 6.04 -0.13 7.06
CA LEU A 30 7.23 -0.73 6.49
C LEU A 30 7.97 0.26 5.58
N GLY A 31 9.29 0.09 5.48
CA GLY A 31 10.12 0.91 4.62
C GLY A 31 9.78 0.78 3.13
N GLN A 32 10.22 1.77 2.36
CA GLN A 32 10.22 1.71 0.89
C GLN A 32 11.04 0.49 0.41
N GLY A 33 10.67 -0.08 -0.73
CA GLY A 33 11.36 -1.25 -1.30
C GLY A 33 11.02 -2.59 -0.64
N THR A 34 10.01 -2.65 0.23
CA THR A 34 9.54 -3.93 0.79
C THR A 34 8.60 -4.69 -0.15
N SER A 35 8.05 -4.00 -1.16
CA SER A 35 7.34 -4.63 -2.28
C SER A 35 8.19 -4.68 -3.54
N ASN A 36 7.87 -5.61 -4.43
CA ASN A 36 8.36 -5.70 -5.81
C ASN A 36 8.01 -4.46 -6.63
N PHE A 37 7.05 -3.64 -6.19
CA PHE A 37 6.71 -2.35 -6.78
C PHE A 37 7.56 -1.19 -6.24
N GLY A 38 8.45 -1.46 -5.28
CA GLY A 38 9.33 -0.47 -4.66
C GLY A 38 8.68 0.33 -3.53
N LEU A 39 7.45 -0.01 -3.11
CA LEU A 39 6.69 0.70 -2.08
C LEU A 39 6.63 -0.11 -0.77
N GLY A 40 6.19 0.55 0.30
CA GLY A 40 5.88 -0.12 1.57
C GLY A 40 4.63 -0.98 1.46
N ILE A 41 4.67 -2.24 1.91
CA ILE A 41 3.48 -3.12 1.98
C ILE A 41 2.57 -2.67 3.13
N VAL A 42 1.26 -2.53 2.89
CA VAL A 42 0.28 -2.17 3.91
C VAL A 42 -0.18 -3.41 4.67
N ARG A 43 -0.19 -3.34 6.00
CA ARG A 43 -0.65 -4.40 6.91
C ARG A 43 -1.81 -3.92 7.77
N LYS A 44 -2.55 -4.87 8.35
CA LYS A 44 -3.59 -4.55 9.34
C LYS A 44 -2.96 -3.80 10.52
N GLY A 45 -3.51 -2.63 10.84
CA GLY A 45 -3.00 -1.74 11.90
C GLY A 45 -2.20 -0.55 11.37
N ASP A 46 -1.81 -0.55 10.09
CA ASP A 46 -1.23 0.63 9.46
C ASP A 46 -2.25 1.79 9.38
N HIS A 47 -1.75 3.01 9.51
CA HIS A 47 -2.57 4.21 9.54
C HIS A 47 -3.03 4.64 8.14
N THR A 48 -4.01 5.54 8.10
CA THR A 48 -4.41 6.26 6.89
C THR A 48 -4.31 7.77 7.16
N THR A 49 -4.27 8.59 6.11
CA THR A 49 -4.52 10.02 6.24
C THR A 49 -5.96 10.26 6.70
N THR A 50 -6.30 11.49 7.10
CA THR A 50 -7.71 11.88 7.22
C THR A 50 -8.41 11.75 5.86
N CYS A 51 -9.72 11.48 5.89
CA CYS A 51 -10.53 11.48 4.67
C CYS A 51 -10.58 12.90 4.08
N PRO A 52 -10.45 13.07 2.75
CA PRO A 52 -10.65 14.33 2.06
C PRO A 52 -12.11 14.79 2.05
#